data_AF-A0ABD3GNS1-F1
#
_entry.id   AF-A0ABD3GNS1-F1
#
_cell.length_a   1.000
_cell.length_b   1.000
_cell.length_c   1.000
_cell.angle_alpha   90.00
_cell.angle_beta   90.00
_cell.angle_gamma   90.00
#
_symmetry.space_group_name_H-M   'P 1'
#
loop_
_entity.id
_entity.type
_entity.pdbx_description
1 polymer ?
#
loop_
_entity_poly.entity_id
_entity_poly.type
_entity_poly.pdbx_seq_one_letter_code
_entity_poly.pdbx_strand_id
1 'polypeptide(L)'
;MFATELRFGIACPPKLECGESARAREASLQSFSRNWLQFRRSWGPVRRISSHTVAASGVAGADQSRVKGEKAETVEAKAEENPAAKHLNNELSNLLYAGSDPVRQIVILTDTVDTRPFQLSWPSPSVIFAVAPGHAQDASLKEMAASVLKIPKSQLVQYIPEDFAADDNEDEGWGEKLLRVGYRGDKPSVWLLEMRNSFSNTHLQKVLPVASSLMMKDSAFIGAIPASSSSEVETREQLRKLFAAHGFLVEFRKFRIPQSSAGKDGKVILDGSVLLTFSTRQLRLSDPQVEYATMQIMAAEEEGDEEGFTDAW
;
A
#
# COMPACT_ATOMS: atom_id res chain seq x y z
N MET A 1 -14.21 -43.16 45.61
CA MET A 1 -13.95 -43.08 44.17
C MET A 1 -13.49 -41.66 43.87
N PHE A 2 -12.20 -41.58 43.58
CA PHE A 2 -11.31 -40.51 43.11
C PHE A 2 -11.83 -39.07 42.91
N ALA A 3 -11.26 -38.17 43.73
CA ALA A 3 -10.91 -36.81 43.33
C ALA A 3 -9.52 -36.84 42.67
N THR A 4 -9.31 -36.08 41.60
CA THR A 4 -8.01 -35.97 40.92
C THR A 4 -7.65 -34.49 40.81
N GLU A 5 -6.65 -34.09 41.59
CA GLU A 5 -5.92 -32.83 41.45
C GLU A 5 -5.12 -32.84 40.14
N LEU A 6 -5.22 -31.78 39.35
CA LEU A 6 -4.30 -31.49 38.25
C LEU A 6 -3.41 -30.32 38.66
N ARG A 7 -2.17 -30.63 39.04
CA ARG A 7 -1.07 -29.67 39.22
C ARG A 7 -0.50 -29.34 37.83
N PHE A 8 -0.55 -28.07 37.42
CA PHE A 8 0.28 -27.56 36.33
C PHE A 8 1.53 -26.90 36.93
N GLY A 9 2.67 -27.54 36.75
CA GLY A 9 3.99 -26.99 37.08
C GLY A 9 4.42 -26.00 36.01
N ILE A 10 4.74 -24.78 36.43
CA ILE A 10 5.40 -23.75 35.61
C ILE A 10 6.89 -24.07 35.61
N ALA A 11 7.44 -24.40 34.44
CA ALA A 11 8.88 -24.51 34.24
C ALA A 11 9.41 -23.18 33.69
N CYS A 12 10.36 -22.55 34.40
CA CYS A 12 11.14 -21.41 33.90
C CYS A 12 12.03 -21.83 32.72
N PRO A 13 12.14 -21.03 31.65
CA PRO A 13 13.20 -21.21 30.65
C PRO A 13 14.55 -20.66 31.15
N PRO A 14 15.69 -21.17 30.64
CA PRO A 14 17.01 -20.75 31.05
C PRO A 14 17.39 -19.40 30.42
N LYS A 15 18.22 -18.63 31.15
CA LYS A 15 18.84 -17.36 30.72
C LYS A 15 19.64 -17.57 29.43
N LEU A 16 19.23 -16.89 28.35
CA LEU A 16 20.01 -16.78 27.11
C LEU A 16 20.82 -15.48 27.12
N GLU A 17 22.09 -15.62 26.75
CA GLU A 17 23.14 -14.60 26.82
C GLU A 17 22.88 -13.43 25.85
N CYS A 18 22.90 -12.21 26.37
CA CYS A 18 22.58 -10.97 25.66
C CYS A 18 23.76 -10.39 24.84
N GLY A 19 24.64 -11.25 24.29
CA GLY A 19 25.92 -10.82 23.71
C GLY A 19 25.99 -10.78 22.17
N GLU A 20 25.22 -11.60 21.47
CA GLU A 20 25.43 -11.82 20.03
C GLU A 20 24.56 -10.94 19.10
N SER A 21 23.45 -10.41 19.60
CA SER A 21 22.50 -9.59 18.81
C SER A 21 23.06 -8.21 18.42
N ALA A 22 23.91 -7.61 19.28
CA ALA A 22 24.46 -6.28 19.03
C ALA A 22 25.50 -6.28 17.89
N ARG A 23 26.35 -7.32 17.80
CA ARG A 23 27.37 -7.44 16.74
C ARG A 23 26.77 -7.73 15.36
N ALA A 24 25.66 -8.48 15.31
CA ALA A 24 24.92 -8.73 14.08
C ALA A 24 24.28 -7.44 13.52
N ARG A 25 23.75 -6.57 14.41
CA ARG A 25 23.21 -5.26 14.03
C ARG A 25 24.28 -4.29 13.53
N GLU A 26 25.48 -4.32 14.13
CA GLU A 26 26.59 -3.46 13.74
C GLU A 26 27.22 -3.86 12.38
N ALA A 27 27.31 -5.16 12.11
CA ALA A 27 27.75 -5.69 10.81
C ALA A 27 26.78 -5.32 9.66
N SER A 28 25.48 -5.27 9.94
CA SER A 28 24.44 -4.86 8.98
C SER A 28 24.54 -3.36 8.62
N LEU A 29 24.81 -2.50 9.61
CA LEU A 29 25.01 -1.06 9.39
C LEU A 29 26.29 -0.75 8.59
N GLN A 30 27.37 -1.54 8.77
CA GLN A 30 28.59 -1.39 7.98
C GLN A 30 28.43 -1.88 6.53
N SER A 31 27.61 -2.91 6.31
CA SER A 31 27.21 -3.37 4.96
C SER A 31 26.37 -2.31 4.23
N PHE A 32 25.45 -1.65 4.95
CA PHE A 32 24.63 -0.55 4.43
C PHE A 32 25.46 0.64 3.93
N SER A 33 26.48 1.07 4.69
CA SER A 33 27.38 2.17 4.29
C SER A 33 28.16 1.85 3.00
N ARG A 34 28.62 0.60 2.83
CA ARG A 34 29.37 0.15 1.64
C ARG A 34 28.50 0.07 0.38
N ASN A 35 27.27 -0.45 0.50
CA ASN A 35 26.33 -0.52 -0.63
C ASN A 35 25.83 0.87 -1.06
N TRP A 36 25.62 1.80 -0.12
CA TRP A 36 25.21 3.17 -0.43
C TRP A 36 26.29 3.97 -1.17
N LEU A 37 27.58 3.75 -0.82
CA LEU A 37 28.73 4.36 -1.51
C LEU A 37 28.98 3.79 -2.92
N GLN A 38 28.65 2.52 -3.17
CA GLN A 38 28.69 1.94 -4.53
C GLN A 38 27.55 2.46 -5.41
N PHE A 39 26.34 2.62 -4.87
CA PHE A 39 25.19 3.15 -5.60
C PHE A 39 25.43 4.59 -6.10
N ARG A 40 26.09 5.43 -5.30
CA ARG A 40 26.40 6.82 -5.65
C ARG A 40 27.45 6.99 -6.76
N ARG A 41 28.29 5.98 -7.03
CA ARG A 41 29.31 6.01 -8.09
C ARG A 41 28.77 5.66 -9.48
N SER A 42 27.55 5.14 -9.59
CA SER A 42 26.91 4.79 -10.87
C SER A 42 26.33 5.99 -11.63
N TRP A 43 26.26 7.17 -11.00
CA TRP A 43 25.83 8.41 -11.63
C TRP A 43 27.04 9.25 -12.03
N GLY A 44 27.43 9.15 -13.31
CA GLY A 44 28.45 10.03 -13.90
C GLY A 44 27.99 11.50 -14.00
N PRO A 45 28.92 12.46 -14.16
CA PRO A 45 28.60 13.88 -14.12
C PRO A 45 27.75 14.31 -15.33
N VAL A 46 26.67 15.06 -15.02
CA VAL A 46 25.75 15.69 -15.97
C VAL A 46 26.51 16.66 -16.87
N ARG A 47 26.56 16.38 -18.18
CA ARG A 47 27.00 17.37 -19.18
C ARG A 47 25.90 18.41 -19.38
N ARG A 48 26.25 19.67 -19.10
CA ARG A 48 25.52 20.85 -19.59
C ARG A 48 25.56 20.84 -21.12
N ILE A 49 24.39 20.88 -21.75
CA ILE A 49 24.28 21.32 -23.14
C ILE A 49 23.64 22.71 -23.11
N SER A 50 24.40 23.68 -23.60
CA SER A 50 24.00 25.08 -23.76
C SER A 50 23.03 25.23 -24.93
N SER A 51 22.01 26.06 -24.73
CA SER A 51 21.08 26.54 -25.74
C SER A 51 21.76 27.41 -26.81
N HIS A 52 21.50 27.15 -28.09
CA HIS A 52 21.64 28.14 -29.15
C HIS A 52 20.31 28.34 -29.88
N THR A 53 20.05 29.62 -30.12
CA THR A 53 18.83 30.25 -30.63
C THR A 53 18.92 30.46 -32.15
N VAL A 54 17.80 30.16 -32.83
CA VAL A 54 17.23 30.75 -34.08
C VAL A 54 18.10 30.93 -35.34
N ALA A 55 17.58 30.41 -36.46
CA ALA A 55 17.45 31.16 -37.71
C ALA A 55 16.25 30.65 -38.52
N ALA A 56 15.36 31.58 -38.88
CA ALA A 56 14.28 31.39 -39.83
C ALA A 56 14.80 31.64 -41.26
N SER A 57 14.26 30.90 -42.23
CA SER A 57 14.19 31.34 -43.62
C SER A 57 13.06 30.56 -44.31
N GLY A 58 12.05 31.28 -44.77
CA GLY A 58 10.99 30.73 -45.60
C GLY A 58 11.37 30.73 -47.07
N VAL A 59 10.69 29.90 -47.87
CA VAL A 59 10.40 30.13 -49.28
C VAL A 59 9.04 29.51 -49.59
N ALA A 60 8.22 30.27 -50.32
CA ALA A 60 6.87 29.98 -50.74
C ALA A 60 6.79 28.94 -51.88
N GLY A 61 5.63 28.31 -52.03
CA GLY A 61 5.28 27.50 -53.20
C GLY A 61 3.86 26.93 -53.07
N ALA A 62 2.92 27.53 -53.80
CA ALA A 62 1.51 27.17 -53.85
C ALA A 62 1.26 25.78 -54.45
N ASP A 63 0.20 25.08 -54.03
CA ASP A 63 -0.86 24.66 -54.96
C ASP A 63 -2.14 24.23 -54.22
N GLN A 64 -3.29 24.52 -54.83
CA GLN A 64 -4.63 24.21 -54.35
C GLN A 64 -5.06 22.83 -54.84
N SER A 65 -5.61 21.99 -53.96
CA SER A 65 -6.70 21.11 -54.37
C SER A 65 -7.64 20.78 -53.20
N ARG A 66 -8.85 21.31 -53.40
CA ARG A 66 -10.10 21.12 -52.70
C ARG A 66 -10.54 19.65 -52.75
N VAL A 67 -10.57 18.98 -51.60
CA VAL A 67 -11.39 17.78 -51.37
C VAL A 67 -12.29 18.05 -50.17
N LYS A 68 -13.59 18.19 -50.43
CA LYS A 68 -14.64 18.10 -49.42
C LYS A 68 -14.70 16.63 -49.00
N GLY A 69 -14.03 16.29 -47.91
CA GLY A 69 -14.28 15.07 -47.16
C GLY A 69 -15.26 15.39 -46.04
N GLU A 70 -16.42 14.75 -46.06
CA GLU A 70 -17.37 14.71 -44.95
C GLU A 70 -16.62 14.36 -43.66
N LYS A 71 -16.80 15.18 -42.62
CA LYS A 71 -16.39 14.83 -41.26
C LYS A 71 -17.24 13.64 -40.84
N ALA A 72 -16.71 12.43 -41.03
CA ALA A 72 -17.05 11.32 -40.15
C ALA A 72 -16.61 11.76 -38.75
N GLU A 73 -17.58 12.18 -37.96
CA GLU A 73 -17.43 12.36 -36.53
C GLU A 73 -17.17 10.97 -35.95
N THR A 74 -15.90 10.59 -35.91
CA THR A 74 -15.43 9.49 -35.06
C THR A 74 -15.74 9.94 -33.65
N VAL A 75 -16.89 9.52 -33.13
CA VAL A 75 -17.14 9.50 -31.70
C VAL A 75 -16.10 8.54 -31.16
N GLU A 76 -14.93 9.07 -30.79
CA GLU A 76 -14.01 8.40 -29.90
C GLU A 76 -14.84 8.02 -28.68
N ALA A 77 -15.17 6.74 -28.57
CA ALA A 77 -15.76 6.19 -27.38
C ALA A 77 -14.76 6.45 -26.26
N LYS A 78 -14.96 7.55 -25.53
CA LYS A 78 -14.27 7.84 -24.27
C LYS A 78 -14.44 6.58 -23.45
N ALA A 79 -13.36 5.83 -23.26
CA ALA A 79 -13.36 4.65 -22.40
C ALA A 79 -13.97 5.10 -21.06
N GLU A 80 -15.15 4.56 -20.75
CA GLU A 80 -15.89 4.93 -19.55
C GLU A 80 -15.00 4.59 -18.35
N GLU A 81 -14.59 5.63 -17.63
CA GLU A 81 -13.71 5.53 -16.46
C GLU A 81 -14.34 4.56 -15.46
N ASN A 82 -13.63 3.49 -15.07
CA ASN A 82 -14.14 2.48 -14.15
C ASN A 82 -14.68 3.16 -12.86
N PRO A 83 -16.00 3.12 -12.60
CA PRO A 83 -16.61 3.90 -11.52
C PRO A 83 -16.09 3.51 -10.14
N ALA A 84 -15.67 2.26 -9.96
CA ALA A 84 -15.11 1.79 -8.70
C ALA A 84 -13.68 2.31 -8.46
N ALA A 85 -12.84 2.34 -9.51
CA ALA A 85 -11.48 2.91 -9.42
C ALA A 85 -11.54 4.42 -9.11
N LYS A 86 -12.46 5.14 -9.77
CA LYS A 86 -12.74 6.55 -9.47
C LYS A 86 -13.19 6.76 -8.03
N HIS A 87 -14.11 5.92 -7.55
CA HIS A 87 -14.57 5.98 -6.17
C HIS A 87 -13.44 5.75 -5.18
N LEU A 88 -12.59 4.74 -5.39
CA LEU A 88 -11.43 4.48 -4.54
C LEU A 88 -10.43 5.63 -4.53
N ASN A 89 -10.14 6.24 -5.67
CA ASN A 89 -9.24 7.40 -5.75
C ASN A 89 -9.79 8.62 -5.00
N ASN A 90 -11.10 8.85 -5.08
CA ASN A 90 -11.77 9.92 -4.33
C ASN A 90 -11.75 9.63 -2.84
N GLU A 91 -12.03 8.38 -2.43
CA GLU A 91 -12.00 7.96 -1.03
C GLU A 91 -10.59 8.07 -0.45
N LEU A 92 -9.57 7.62 -1.19
CA LEU A 92 -8.17 7.78 -0.84
C LEU A 92 -7.84 9.26 -0.61
N SER A 93 -8.22 10.13 -1.55
CA SER A 93 -7.99 11.57 -1.43
C SER A 93 -8.69 12.15 -0.20
N ASN A 94 -9.96 11.78 0.04
CA ASN A 94 -10.70 12.22 1.22
C ASN A 94 -10.00 11.80 2.51
N LEU A 95 -9.55 10.55 2.62
CA LEU A 95 -8.87 10.03 3.81
C LEU A 95 -7.51 10.71 4.05
N LEU A 96 -6.76 10.99 2.99
CA LEU A 96 -5.47 11.69 3.10
C LEU A 96 -5.63 13.13 3.63
N TYR A 97 -6.76 13.78 3.36
CA TYR A 97 -7.00 15.20 3.69
C TYR A 97 -8.17 15.44 4.66
N ALA A 98 -8.69 14.40 5.32
CA ALA A 98 -9.89 14.50 6.18
C ALA A 98 -9.67 15.34 7.45
N GLY A 99 -8.43 15.44 7.94
CA GLY A 99 -8.05 16.14 9.16
C GLY A 99 -7.28 17.44 8.91
N SER A 100 -6.94 18.14 10.00
CA SER A 100 -6.08 19.33 9.93
C SER A 100 -4.62 19.02 9.57
N ASP A 101 -4.15 17.80 9.87
CA ASP A 101 -2.85 17.28 9.43
C ASP A 101 -3.09 16.11 8.47
N PRO A 102 -2.61 16.20 7.21
CA PRO A 102 -2.84 15.14 6.24
C PRO A 102 -2.04 13.88 6.57
N VAL A 103 -2.57 12.72 6.15
CA VAL A 103 -1.87 11.44 6.30
C VAL A 103 -0.78 11.33 5.23
N ARG A 104 0.46 11.07 5.67
CA ARG A 104 1.67 11.12 4.80
C ARG A 104 2.31 9.77 4.52
N GLN A 105 1.79 8.71 5.16
CA GLN A 105 2.25 7.35 4.98
C GLN A 105 1.18 6.56 4.23
N ILE A 106 1.50 6.13 3.01
CA ILE A 106 0.55 5.46 2.12
C ILE A 106 1.12 4.09 1.74
N VAL A 107 0.30 3.04 1.83
CA VAL A 107 0.64 1.70 1.34
C VAL A 107 -0.33 1.34 0.22
N ILE A 108 0.21 0.93 -0.91
CA ILE A 108 -0.55 0.53 -2.09
C ILE A 108 -0.22 -0.93 -2.39
N LEU A 109 -1.22 -1.78 -2.30
CA LEU A 109 -1.13 -3.21 -2.55
C LEU A 109 -1.84 -3.51 -3.89
N THR A 110 -1.11 -3.99 -4.88
CA THR A 110 -1.69 -4.37 -6.18
C THR A 110 -0.98 -5.57 -6.81
N ASP A 111 -1.67 -6.23 -7.74
CA ASP A 111 -1.17 -7.32 -8.57
C ASP A 111 -0.77 -6.84 -9.97
N THR A 112 -0.85 -5.54 -10.25
CA THR A 112 -0.62 -4.96 -11.58
C THR A 112 0.28 -3.72 -11.52
N VAL A 113 0.56 -3.16 -12.70
CA VAL A 113 1.31 -1.91 -12.84
C VAL A 113 0.48 -0.76 -12.25
N ASP A 114 0.89 -0.28 -11.08
CA ASP A 114 0.28 0.91 -10.48
C ASP A 114 0.94 2.18 -10.99
N THR A 115 0.12 3.12 -11.43
CA THR A 115 0.54 4.44 -11.91
C THR A 115 0.04 5.58 -11.02
N ARG A 116 -0.75 5.29 -9.98
CA ARG A 116 -1.24 6.31 -9.02
C ARG A 116 -0.12 7.13 -8.39
N PRO A 117 1.06 6.57 -8.03
CA PRO A 117 2.16 7.36 -7.49
C PRO A 117 2.59 8.54 -8.38
N PHE A 118 2.34 8.47 -9.70
CA PHE A 118 2.72 9.52 -10.66
C PHE A 118 1.58 10.44 -11.06
N GLN A 119 0.33 9.99 -10.86
CA GLN A 119 -0.87 10.67 -11.38
C GLN A 119 -1.64 11.43 -10.30
N LEU A 120 -1.63 10.93 -9.07
CA LEU A 120 -2.37 11.54 -7.97
C LEU A 120 -1.55 12.62 -7.26
N SER A 121 -2.27 13.58 -6.68
CA SER A 121 -1.67 14.60 -5.81
C SER A 121 -1.58 14.05 -4.40
N TRP A 122 -0.36 13.88 -3.89
CA TRP A 122 -0.10 13.38 -2.55
C TRP A 122 0.30 14.51 -1.59
N PRO A 123 -0.04 14.41 -0.29
CA PRO A 123 0.43 15.36 0.72
C PRO A 123 1.95 15.53 0.71
N SER A 124 2.45 16.74 0.93
CA SER A 124 3.90 17.03 0.88
C SER A 124 4.45 17.36 2.27
N PRO A 125 5.46 16.64 2.79
CA PRO A 125 6.06 15.43 2.22
C PRO A 125 5.21 14.17 2.44
N SER A 126 5.38 13.15 1.59
CA SER A 126 4.78 11.82 1.77
C SER A 126 5.74 10.68 1.41
N VAL A 127 5.48 9.51 1.98
CA VAL A 127 6.11 8.23 1.62
C VAL A 127 5.03 7.29 1.13
N ILE A 128 5.25 6.71 -0.06
CA ILE A 128 4.35 5.77 -0.71
C ILE A 128 5.07 4.43 -0.83
N PHE A 129 4.54 3.41 -0.20
CA PHE A 129 5.01 2.04 -0.29
C PHE A 129 4.19 1.30 -1.36
N ALA A 130 4.80 1.05 -2.51
CA ALA A 130 4.19 0.33 -3.62
C ALA A 130 4.55 -1.17 -3.52
N VAL A 131 3.60 -1.98 -3.07
CA VAL A 131 3.74 -3.42 -2.89
C VAL A 131 3.07 -4.12 -4.06
N ALA A 132 3.86 -4.82 -4.87
CA ALA A 132 3.40 -5.49 -6.06
C ALA A 132 4.41 -6.57 -6.50
N PRO A 133 4.02 -7.52 -7.37
CA PRO A 133 4.96 -8.47 -7.95
C PRO A 133 6.11 -7.75 -8.66
N GLY A 134 7.33 -8.28 -8.58
CA GLY A 134 8.53 -7.62 -9.11
C GLY A 134 8.42 -7.24 -10.61
N HIS A 135 7.80 -8.10 -11.42
CA HIS A 135 7.56 -7.84 -12.84
C HIS A 135 6.65 -6.62 -13.08
N ALA A 136 5.65 -6.40 -12.22
CA ALA A 136 4.74 -5.25 -12.31
C ALA A 136 5.45 -3.94 -11.91
N GLN A 137 6.38 -4.01 -10.94
CA GLN A 137 7.21 -2.87 -10.54
C GLN A 137 8.17 -2.47 -11.65
N ASP A 138 8.86 -3.43 -12.25
CA ASP A 138 9.76 -3.18 -13.38
C ASP A 138 9.04 -2.50 -14.55
N ALA A 139 7.81 -2.93 -14.84
CA ALA A 139 6.98 -2.30 -15.85
C ALA A 139 6.59 -0.87 -15.47
N SER A 140 6.18 -0.61 -14.23
CA SER A 140 5.88 0.74 -13.73
C SER A 140 7.08 1.70 -13.84
N LEU A 141 8.29 1.21 -13.49
CA LEU A 141 9.52 1.97 -13.62
C LEU A 141 9.88 2.27 -15.09
N LYS A 142 9.66 1.31 -16.00
CA LYS A 142 9.87 1.52 -17.45
C LYS A 142 8.88 2.53 -18.03
N GLU A 143 7.60 2.44 -17.66
CA GLU A 143 6.60 3.43 -18.07
C GLU A 143 6.94 4.82 -17.55
N MET A 144 7.36 4.92 -16.29
CA MET A 144 7.81 6.19 -15.72
C MET A 144 8.98 6.77 -16.50
N ALA A 145 10.00 5.95 -16.81
CA ALA A 145 11.17 6.38 -17.57
C ALA A 145 10.83 6.85 -19.00
N ALA A 146 9.78 6.28 -19.60
CA ALA A 146 9.27 6.68 -20.91
C ALA A 146 8.34 7.89 -20.85
N SER A 147 7.73 8.17 -19.69
CA SER A 147 6.79 9.28 -19.49
C SER A 147 7.50 10.61 -19.21
N VAL A 148 6.81 11.72 -19.44
CA VAL A 148 7.25 13.06 -18.99
C VAL A 148 6.92 13.28 -17.50
N LEU A 149 6.18 12.36 -16.87
CA LEU A 149 5.73 12.48 -15.50
C LEU A 149 6.90 12.24 -14.55
N LYS A 150 7.13 13.19 -13.65
CA LYS A 150 8.18 13.12 -12.63
C LYS A 150 7.54 13.06 -11.27
N ILE A 151 8.00 12.15 -10.41
CA ILE A 151 7.67 12.17 -9.00
C ILE A 151 8.23 13.47 -8.40
N PRO A 152 7.40 14.32 -7.77
CA PRO A 152 7.87 15.46 -7.00
C PRO A 152 8.91 15.05 -5.96
N LYS A 153 9.98 15.84 -5.78
CA LYS A 153 11.05 15.54 -4.81
C LYS A 153 10.56 15.39 -3.36
N SER A 154 9.37 15.91 -3.05
CA SER A 154 8.73 15.80 -1.74
C SER A 154 8.00 14.47 -1.52
N GLN A 155 7.96 13.60 -2.53
CA GLN A 155 7.33 12.29 -2.46
C GLN A 155 8.42 11.23 -2.60
N LEU A 156 8.49 10.32 -1.63
CA LEU A 156 9.36 9.16 -1.67
C LEU A 156 8.53 7.93 -2.01
N VAL A 157 8.83 7.29 -3.14
CA VAL A 157 8.19 6.02 -3.52
C VAL A 157 9.18 4.88 -3.24
N GLN A 158 8.75 3.92 -2.42
CA GLN A 158 9.50 2.72 -2.08
C GLN A 158 8.79 1.51 -2.70
N TYR A 159 9.48 0.76 -3.54
CA TYR A 159 8.94 -0.46 -4.15
C TYR A 159 9.30 -1.68 -3.30
N ILE A 160 8.31 -2.51 -3.02
CA ILE A 160 8.44 -3.71 -2.18
C ILE A 160 7.94 -4.90 -3.01
N PRO A 161 8.84 -5.73 -3.58
CA PRO A 161 8.44 -6.84 -4.42
C PRO A 161 7.75 -7.91 -3.56
N GLU A 162 6.48 -8.18 -3.87
CA GLU A 162 5.67 -9.19 -3.20
C GLU A 162 4.60 -9.73 -4.14
N ASP A 163 4.56 -11.04 -4.30
CA ASP A 163 3.51 -11.73 -5.04
C ASP A 163 2.61 -12.52 -4.09
N PHE A 164 1.47 -11.92 -3.75
CA PHE A 164 0.51 -12.53 -2.83
C PHE A 164 -0.15 -13.82 -3.39
N ALA A 165 -0.06 -14.06 -4.71
CA ALA A 165 -0.58 -15.27 -5.33
C ALA A 165 0.42 -16.43 -5.27
N ALA A 166 1.72 -16.17 -5.07
CA ALA A 166 2.72 -17.20 -4.91
C ALA A 166 2.65 -17.84 -3.51
N ASP A 167 2.79 -19.16 -3.44
CA ASP A 167 2.89 -19.93 -2.19
C ASP A 167 4.36 -20.13 -1.81
N ASP A 168 5.08 -19.02 -1.76
CA ASP A 168 6.51 -19.02 -1.50
C ASP A 168 6.74 -18.90 0.01
N ASN A 169 7.52 -19.84 0.57
CA ASN A 169 8.02 -19.77 1.94
C ASN A 169 9.28 -18.88 1.92
N GLU A 170 9.10 -17.57 1.75
CA GLU A 170 10.22 -16.65 1.89
C GLU A 170 10.64 -16.54 3.37
N ASP A 171 11.96 -16.46 3.61
CA ASP A 171 12.54 -16.35 4.96
C ASP A 171 12.10 -15.06 5.68
N GLU A 172 11.72 -14.03 4.91
CA GLU A 172 11.29 -12.72 5.42
C GLU A 172 9.90 -12.38 4.87
N GLY A 173 8.93 -12.17 5.77
CA GLY A 173 7.61 -11.71 5.40
C GLY A 173 7.62 -10.29 4.82
N TRP A 174 6.62 -9.97 4.00
CA TRP A 174 6.51 -8.64 3.40
C TRP A 174 6.27 -7.51 4.41
N GLY A 175 5.76 -7.82 5.61
CA GLY A 175 5.65 -6.88 6.72
C GLY A 175 7.03 -6.42 7.22
N GLU A 176 7.98 -7.35 7.36
CA GLU A 176 9.36 -7.06 7.73
C GLU A 176 10.08 -6.28 6.62
N LYS A 177 9.85 -6.63 5.34
CA LYS A 177 10.34 -5.84 4.21
C LYS A 177 9.85 -4.39 4.28
N LEU A 178 8.56 -4.19 4.60
CA LEU A 178 7.90 -2.89 4.73
C LEU A 178 8.52 -2.06 5.87
N LEU A 179 8.73 -2.67 7.05
CA LEU A 179 9.41 -2.03 8.18
C LEU A 179 10.85 -1.64 7.84
N ARG A 180 11.60 -2.52 7.17
CA ARG A 180 12.99 -2.27 6.77
C ARG A 180 13.13 -1.07 5.85
N VAL A 181 12.16 -0.82 4.96
CA VAL A 181 12.18 0.34 4.05
C VAL A 181 11.64 1.62 4.71
N GLY A 182 11.34 1.58 6.01
CA GLY A 182 11.05 2.75 6.83
C GLY A 182 9.56 3.00 7.12
N TYR A 183 8.69 2.01 6.90
CA TYR A 183 7.31 2.11 7.39
C TYR A 183 7.28 2.22 8.92
N ARG A 184 6.36 3.03 9.43
CA ARG A 184 6.23 3.32 10.85
C ARG A 184 4.84 3.00 11.37
N GLY A 185 4.72 1.95 12.17
CA GLY A 185 3.44 1.56 12.76
C GLY A 185 2.93 2.47 13.88
N ASP A 186 3.73 3.45 14.31
CA ASP A 186 3.35 4.51 15.26
C ASP A 186 2.85 5.79 14.56
N LYS A 187 2.68 5.76 13.22
CA LYS A 187 2.21 6.90 12.42
C LYS A 187 0.88 6.58 11.72
N PRO A 188 -0.03 7.57 11.58
CA PRO A 188 -1.24 7.40 10.80
C PRO A 188 -0.91 6.98 9.36
N SER A 189 -1.67 6.04 8.82
CA SER A 189 -1.48 5.55 7.45
C SER A 189 -2.80 5.34 6.73
N VAL A 190 -2.74 5.39 5.39
CA VAL A 190 -3.83 4.93 4.52
C VAL A 190 -3.29 3.79 3.66
N TRP A 191 -4.00 2.67 3.71
CA TRP A 191 -3.70 1.47 2.95
C TRP A 191 -4.74 1.29 1.85
N LEU A 192 -4.30 0.95 0.64
CA LEU A 192 -5.16 0.68 -0.50
C LEU A 192 -4.87 -0.71 -1.05
N LEU A 193 -5.90 -1.57 -1.13
CA LEU A 193 -5.85 -2.87 -1.77
C LEU A 193 -6.63 -2.86 -3.09
N GLU A 194 -5.93 -3.08 -4.19
CA GLU A 194 -6.54 -3.23 -5.50
C GLU A 194 -5.89 -4.39 -6.27
N MET A 195 -6.48 -5.58 -6.11
CA MET A 195 -6.09 -6.79 -6.84
C MET A 195 -7.12 -7.03 -7.95
N ARG A 196 -6.75 -6.78 -9.22
CA ARG A 196 -7.70 -6.81 -10.35
C ARG A 196 -7.77 -8.16 -11.07
N ASN A 197 -6.66 -8.89 -11.12
CA ASN A 197 -6.50 -10.06 -11.97
C ASN A 197 -6.47 -11.36 -11.17
N SER A 198 -5.94 -11.36 -9.93
CA SER A 198 -5.67 -12.57 -9.16
C SER A 198 -6.43 -12.68 -7.84
N PHE A 199 -7.42 -11.81 -7.55
CA PHE A 199 -8.02 -11.78 -6.22
C PHE A 199 -8.61 -13.14 -5.78
N SER A 200 -8.20 -13.55 -4.59
CA SER A 200 -8.68 -14.72 -3.86
C SER A 200 -8.75 -14.37 -2.38
N ASN A 201 -9.61 -15.05 -1.62
CA ASN A 201 -9.68 -14.90 -0.16
C ASN A 201 -8.34 -15.17 0.55
N THR A 202 -7.44 -15.96 -0.05
CA THR A 202 -6.07 -16.19 0.45
C THR A 202 -5.26 -14.90 0.52
N HIS A 203 -5.53 -13.92 -0.36
CA HIS A 203 -4.86 -12.62 -0.33
C HIS A 203 -5.19 -11.86 0.95
N LEU A 204 -6.48 -11.81 1.34
CA LEU A 204 -6.87 -11.17 2.60
C LEU A 204 -6.30 -11.89 3.82
N GLN A 205 -6.15 -13.22 3.76
CA GLN A 205 -5.49 -13.98 4.83
C GLN A 205 -4.00 -13.66 4.97
N LYS A 206 -3.31 -13.30 3.88
CA LYS A 206 -1.92 -12.81 3.92
C LYS A 206 -1.83 -11.33 4.32
N VAL A 207 -2.79 -10.51 3.89
CA VAL A 207 -2.75 -9.05 4.08
C VAL A 207 -3.21 -8.62 5.47
N LEU A 208 -4.33 -9.15 5.96
CA LEU A 208 -4.98 -8.66 7.19
C LEU A 208 -4.14 -8.86 8.45
N PRO A 209 -3.42 -9.97 8.66
CA PRO A 209 -2.55 -10.12 9.84
C PRO A 209 -1.50 -9.02 9.93
N VAL A 210 -0.78 -8.77 8.83
CA VAL A 210 0.26 -7.74 8.77
C VAL A 210 -0.32 -6.34 8.86
N ALA A 211 -1.43 -6.07 8.16
CA ALA A 211 -2.11 -4.78 8.31
C ALA A 211 -2.53 -4.54 9.76
N SER A 212 -3.07 -5.57 10.44
CA SER A 212 -3.51 -5.44 11.83
C SER A 212 -2.39 -5.24 12.84
N SER A 213 -1.19 -5.79 12.59
CA SER A 213 -0.03 -5.57 13.46
C SER A 213 0.67 -4.25 13.18
N LEU A 214 0.69 -3.78 11.93
CA LEU A 214 1.47 -2.62 11.52
C LEU A 214 0.68 -1.31 11.47
N MET A 215 -0.63 -1.33 11.24
CA MET A 215 -1.41 -0.10 11.14
C MET A 215 -1.65 0.53 12.51
N MET A 216 -1.25 1.79 12.68
CA MET A 216 -1.62 2.58 13.86
C MET A 216 -3.14 2.59 14.02
N LYS A 217 -3.64 2.54 15.27
CA LYS A 217 -5.06 2.77 15.57
C LYS A 217 -5.60 3.99 14.82
N ASP A 218 -6.82 3.87 14.33
CA ASP A 218 -7.56 4.83 13.49
C ASP A 218 -7.00 5.05 12.06
N SER A 219 -5.92 4.35 11.68
CA SER A 219 -5.50 4.29 10.27
C SER A 219 -6.58 3.65 9.40
N ALA A 220 -6.61 4.04 8.13
CA ALA A 220 -7.64 3.60 7.19
C ALA A 220 -7.14 2.52 6.23
N PHE A 221 -7.97 1.52 5.97
CA PHE A 221 -7.72 0.50 4.96
C PHE A 221 -8.89 0.44 3.99
N ILE A 222 -8.64 0.74 2.73
CA ILE A 222 -9.62 0.76 1.67
C ILE A 222 -9.25 -0.21 0.56
N GLY A 223 -10.21 -0.64 -0.24
CA GLY A 223 -9.91 -1.46 -1.39
C GLY A 223 -11.11 -1.94 -2.16
N ALA A 224 -10.85 -2.75 -3.18
CA ALA A 224 -11.87 -3.37 -4.00
C ALA A 224 -11.68 -4.90 -4.04
N ILE A 225 -12.79 -5.60 -3.96
CA ILE A 225 -12.88 -7.06 -3.98
C ILE A 225 -13.90 -7.47 -5.05
N PRO A 226 -13.54 -8.35 -6.00
CA PRO A 226 -14.52 -8.97 -6.91
C PRO A 226 -15.59 -9.72 -6.13
N ALA A 227 -16.86 -9.52 -6.48
CA ALA A 227 -17.98 -10.24 -5.87
C ALA A 227 -18.80 -10.95 -6.96
N SER A 228 -19.13 -12.22 -6.72
CA SER A 228 -20.13 -12.93 -7.51
C SER A 228 -21.54 -12.42 -7.15
N SER A 229 -22.40 -12.32 -8.17
CA SER A 229 -23.76 -11.75 -8.03
C SER A 229 -24.72 -12.62 -7.21
N SER A 230 -24.45 -13.92 -7.05
CA SER A 230 -25.35 -14.89 -6.41
C SER A 230 -25.18 -15.05 -4.90
N SER A 231 -24.07 -14.59 -4.30
CA SER A 231 -23.76 -14.82 -2.87
C SER A 231 -23.42 -13.54 -2.08
N GLU A 232 -23.73 -12.35 -2.63
CA GLU A 232 -23.24 -11.07 -2.10
C GLU A 232 -23.45 -10.88 -0.59
N VAL A 233 -24.63 -11.21 -0.07
CA VAL A 233 -24.95 -11.02 1.36
C VAL A 233 -24.10 -11.93 2.24
N GLU A 234 -24.01 -13.21 1.88
CA GLU A 234 -23.19 -14.19 2.61
C GLU A 234 -21.70 -13.84 2.52
N THR A 235 -21.24 -13.43 1.33
CA THR A 235 -19.88 -12.96 1.11
C THR A 235 -19.56 -11.74 1.98
N ARG A 236 -20.46 -10.76 2.07
CA ARG A 236 -20.27 -9.57 2.92
C ARG A 236 -20.21 -9.93 4.40
N GLU A 237 -21.07 -10.81 4.89
CA GLU A 237 -21.04 -11.25 6.29
C GLU A 237 -19.78 -12.04 6.63
N GLN A 238 -19.34 -12.92 5.73
CA GLN A 238 -18.07 -13.65 5.89
C GLN A 238 -16.88 -12.69 5.92
N LEU A 239 -16.84 -11.73 4.99
CA LEU A 239 -15.78 -10.72 4.98
C LEU A 239 -15.83 -9.84 6.24
N ARG A 240 -17.01 -9.41 6.71
CA ARG A 240 -17.15 -8.67 7.98
C ARG A 240 -16.52 -9.41 9.15
N LYS A 241 -16.80 -10.72 9.27
CA LYS A 241 -16.20 -11.56 10.32
C LYS A 241 -14.67 -11.64 10.18
N LEU A 242 -14.18 -11.79 8.96
CA LEU A 242 -12.74 -11.84 8.67
C LEU A 242 -12.02 -10.54 9.06
N PHE A 243 -12.56 -9.38 8.67
CA PHE A 243 -12.04 -8.06 9.05
C PHE A 243 -12.13 -7.84 10.57
N ALA A 244 -13.25 -8.18 11.19
CA ALA A 244 -13.46 -8.02 12.63
C ALA A 244 -12.48 -8.88 13.47
N ALA A 245 -12.17 -10.10 13.02
CA ALA A 245 -11.18 -10.96 13.68
C ALA A 245 -9.80 -10.29 13.78
N HIS A 246 -9.47 -9.45 12.79
CA HIS A 246 -8.22 -8.69 12.71
C HIS A 246 -8.33 -7.26 13.26
N GLY A 247 -9.45 -6.89 13.91
CA GLY A 247 -9.60 -5.59 14.55
C GLY A 247 -10.06 -4.46 13.63
N PHE A 248 -10.60 -4.77 12.46
CA PHE A 248 -11.11 -3.76 11.52
C PHE A 248 -12.63 -3.66 11.58
N LEU A 249 -13.13 -2.42 11.58
CA LEU A 249 -14.54 -2.12 11.33
C LEU A 249 -14.73 -1.79 9.86
N VAL A 250 -15.39 -2.68 9.11
CA VAL A 250 -15.53 -2.57 7.65
C VAL A 250 -16.92 -2.13 7.20
N GLU A 251 -16.94 -1.15 6.30
CA GLU A 251 -18.09 -0.74 5.51
C GLU A 251 -17.90 -1.17 4.05
N PHE A 252 -18.98 -1.64 3.41
CA PHE A 252 -18.96 -2.10 2.01
C PHE A 252 -19.88 -1.25 1.14
N ARG A 253 -19.42 -0.89 -0.06
CA ARG A 253 -20.23 -0.29 -1.13
C ARG A 253 -20.14 -1.15 -2.39
N LYS A 254 -21.24 -1.21 -3.13
CA LYS A 254 -21.37 -2.04 -4.33
C LYS A 254 -21.25 -1.18 -5.59
N PHE A 255 -20.46 -1.65 -6.54
CA PHE A 255 -20.33 -1.10 -7.88
C PHE A 255 -20.64 -2.19 -8.91
N ARG A 256 -21.40 -1.84 -9.93
CA ARG A 256 -21.53 -2.69 -11.13
C ARG A 256 -20.60 -2.15 -12.19
N ILE A 257 -19.74 -3.01 -12.71
CA ILE A 257 -18.89 -2.68 -13.84
C ILE A 257 -19.68 -3.05 -15.10
N PRO A 258 -20.01 -2.10 -15.98
CA PRO A 258 -20.63 -2.42 -17.26
C PRO A 258 -19.66 -3.28 -18.06
N GLN A 259 -20.02 -4.54 -18.34
CA GLN A 259 -19.31 -5.34 -19.32
C GLN A 259 -19.94 -5.05 -20.69
N SER A 260 -19.20 -4.39 -21.58
CA SER A 260 -19.58 -4.30 -22.98
C SER A 260 -19.24 -5.64 -23.66
N SER A 261 -20.11 -6.63 -23.52
CA SER A 261 -20.10 -7.76 -24.44
C SER A 261 -21.01 -7.41 -25.63
N ALA A 262 -20.43 -7.35 -26.83
CA ALA A 262 -21.20 -7.26 -28.06
C ALA A 262 -21.92 -8.61 -28.25
N GLY A 263 -23.19 -8.70 -27.85
CA GLY A 263 -24.02 -9.84 -28.15
C GLY A 263 -24.10 -10.04 -29.66
N LYS A 264 -24.14 -11.30 -30.12
CA LYS A 264 -24.25 -11.66 -31.56
C LYS A 264 -25.44 -11.00 -32.28
N ASP A 265 -26.40 -10.45 -31.53
CA ASP A 265 -27.62 -9.82 -32.04
C ASP A 265 -27.65 -8.28 -31.88
N GLY A 266 -26.52 -7.63 -31.58
CA GLY A 266 -26.47 -6.17 -31.34
C GLY A 266 -27.16 -5.71 -30.05
N LYS A 267 -27.66 -6.65 -29.24
CA LYS A 267 -28.22 -6.41 -27.91
C LYS A 267 -27.08 -6.53 -26.88
N VAL A 268 -26.74 -5.43 -26.22
CA VAL A 268 -25.77 -5.43 -25.11
C VAL A 268 -26.36 -6.24 -23.96
N ILE A 269 -25.75 -7.39 -23.65
CA ILE A 269 -26.09 -8.17 -22.46
C ILE A 269 -25.25 -7.58 -21.32
N LEU A 270 -25.91 -6.87 -20.41
CA LEU A 270 -25.30 -6.34 -19.20
C LEU A 270 -25.17 -7.45 -18.14
N ASP A 271 -24.36 -8.47 -18.39
CA ASP A 271 -23.92 -9.37 -17.33
C ASP A 271 -22.70 -8.74 -16.64
N GLY A 272 -22.98 -7.69 -15.87
CA GLY A 272 -21.94 -6.85 -15.27
C GLY A 272 -21.27 -7.52 -14.08
N SER A 273 -19.94 -7.59 -14.10
CA SER A 273 -19.16 -7.98 -12.91
C SER A 273 -19.44 -7.02 -11.76
N VAL A 274 -19.69 -7.55 -10.57
CA VAL A 274 -19.91 -6.75 -9.36
C VAL A 274 -18.58 -6.59 -8.64
N LEU A 275 -18.24 -5.36 -8.28
CA LEU A 275 -17.13 -5.04 -7.41
C LEU A 275 -17.66 -4.53 -6.08
N LEU A 276 -17.19 -5.10 -4.98
CA LEU A 276 -17.43 -4.57 -3.64
C LEU A 276 -16.20 -3.74 -3.25
N THR A 277 -16.39 -2.43 -3.09
CA THR A 277 -15.39 -1.61 -2.43
C THR A 277 -15.61 -1.68 -0.93
N PHE A 278 -14.52 -1.62 -0.18
CA PHE A 278 -14.56 -1.59 1.27
C PHE A 278 -13.77 -0.40 1.81
N SER A 279 -14.19 0.10 2.97
CA SER A 279 -13.49 1.10 3.74
C SER A 279 -13.52 0.69 5.20
N THR A 280 -12.36 0.69 5.86
CA THR A 280 -12.24 0.26 7.25
C THR A 280 -11.40 1.20 8.07
N ARG A 281 -11.59 1.15 9.39
CA ARG A 281 -10.66 1.72 10.37
C ARG A 281 -10.06 0.64 11.25
N GLN A 282 -8.78 0.81 11.55
CA GLN A 282 -8.07 -0.03 12.50
C GLN A 282 -8.47 0.34 13.92
N LEU A 283 -9.04 -0.61 14.68
CA LEU A 283 -9.49 -0.36 16.06
C LEU A 283 -8.45 -0.75 17.11
N ARG A 284 -7.54 -1.67 16.76
CA ARG A 284 -6.48 -2.14 17.66
C ARG A 284 -5.25 -1.23 17.58
N LEU A 285 -4.50 -1.19 18.67
CA LEU A 285 -3.16 -0.61 18.65
C LEU A 285 -2.25 -1.51 17.80
N SER A 286 -1.35 -0.89 17.04
CA SER A 286 -0.29 -1.61 16.34
C SER A 286 0.73 -2.18 17.32
N ASP A 287 1.51 -3.16 16.88
CA ASP A 287 2.59 -3.75 17.68
C ASP A 287 3.58 -2.67 18.16
N PRO A 288 4.04 -1.71 17.32
CA PRO A 288 4.88 -0.61 17.79
C PRO A 288 4.21 0.30 18.83
N GLN A 289 2.89 0.51 18.76
CA GLN A 289 2.16 1.28 19.77
C GLN A 289 2.09 0.53 21.10
N VAL A 290 1.84 -0.78 21.05
CA VAL A 290 1.79 -1.64 22.24
C VAL A 290 3.16 -1.75 22.88
N GLU A 291 4.21 -1.96 22.10
CA GLU A 291 5.60 -2.01 22.58
C GLU A 291 6.00 -0.70 23.25
N TYR A 292 5.72 0.43 22.61
CA TYR A 292 5.97 1.75 23.20
C TYR A 292 5.21 1.94 24.51
N ALA A 293 3.92 1.64 24.55
CA ALA A 293 3.12 1.77 25.77
C ALA A 293 3.63 0.88 26.90
N THR A 294 4.00 -0.37 26.59
CA THR A 294 4.56 -1.32 27.56
C THR A 294 5.87 -0.82 28.14
N MET A 295 6.77 -0.30 27.29
CA MET A 295 8.04 0.28 27.74
C MET A 295 7.83 1.48 28.66
N GLN A 296 6.85 2.35 28.39
CA GLN A 296 6.55 3.50 29.26
C GLN A 296 5.99 3.07 30.62
N ILE A 297 5.16 2.02 30.65
CA ILE A 297 4.64 1.46 31.91
C ILE A 297 5.79 0.90 32.74
N MET A 298 6.69 0.11 32.14
CA MET A 298 7.84 -0.46 32.84
C MET A 298 8.78 0.62 33.40
N ALA A 299 9.05 1.68 32.63
CA ALA A 299 9.88 2.79 33.09
C ALA A 299 9.25 3.53 34.29
N ALA A 300 7.93 3.76 34.26
CA ALA A 300 7.22 4.40 35.36
C ALA A 300 7.15 3.53 36.63
N GLU A 301 7.11 2.20 36.48
CA GLU A 301 7.17 1.26 37.61
C GLU A 301 8.56 1.23 38.27
N GLU A 302 9.64 1.34 37.49
CA GLU A 302 11.02 1.39 37.99
C GLU A 302 11.32 2.69 38.77
N GLU A 303 10.78 3.83 38.32
CA GLU A 303 10.91 5.11 39.03
C GLU A 303 10.08 5.19 40.33
N GLY A 304 9.10 4.30 40.51
CA GLY A 304 8.13 4.33 41.62
C GLY A 304 8.58 3.69 42.93
N ASP A 305 9.76 3.06 43.00
CA ASP A 305 10.14 2.16 44.11
C ASP A 305 11.20 2.73 45.09
N GLU A 306 11.71 3.97 44.92
CA GLU A 306 12.88 4.42 45.71
C GLU A 306 12.80 5.80 46.43
N GLU A 307 11.63 6.41 46.66
CA GLU A 307 11.56 7.61 47.54
C GLU A 307 10.28 7.65 48.40
N GLY A 308 10.25 7.01 49.57
CA GLY A 308 9.07 7.19 50.43
C GLY A 308 8.97 6.47 51.78
N PHE A 309 9.95 5.68 52.22
CA PHE A 309 9.90 5.03 53.55
C PHE A 309 11.22 5.13 54.32
N THR A 310 11.89 6.28 54.30
CA THR A 310 12.90 6.58 55.33
C THR A 310 12.20 7.09 56.60
N ASP A 311 12.11 6.16 57.55
CA ASP A 311 11.77 6.27 58.97
C ASP A 311 11.55 7.67 59.58
N ALA A 312 10.31 7.93 59.98
CA ALA A 312 9.95 8.93 60.98
C ALA A 312 9.31 8.23 62.18
N TRP A 313 10.11 7.56 63.01
CA TRP A 313 9.75 7.10 64.35
C TRP A 313 10.93 7.22 65.31
#